data_AF-A0A6A9T178-F1
#
_entry.id   AF-A0A6A9T178-F1
#
_cell.length_a   1.000
_cell.length_b   1.000
_cell.length_c   1.000
_cell.angle_alpha   90.00
_cell.angle_beta   90.00
_cell.angle_gamma   90.00
#
_symmetry.space_group_name_H-M   'P 1'
#
loop_
_entity.id
_entity.type
_entity.pdbx_description
1 polymer ?
#
loop_
_entity_poly.entity_id
_entity_poly.type
_entity_poly.pdbx_seq_one_letter_code
_entity_poly.pdbx_strand_id
1 'polypeptide(L)'
;MTTFLSGGTGTPKLLTGADAAFDPGSTTVVANTGDDVELGGHLVCPDVDTVLFLWADLLDRETWWGIEDDTAETHDHLREMAEAAGLSTGPRYLPAAEQTAGRRLARWRRFSAVGEFMHIGDYDRAVHLTRTGLIDEGHTLTEAIDALCDALGVERTLLPMSDDPVASIVHTPEGPQHFQEWWVARGGDPPVESVEFRGAEDAAPTAAVRDALDDPVVIGPSNPVTSIGPMAAVDGFREALDSTPVVAVSPFVDDEVFSGPAATLMDATGYEPSTAGVA
;
A
#
# COMPACT_ATOMS: atom_id res chain seq x y z
N MET A 1 -22.68 -8.31 3.52
CA MET A 1 -21.32 -8.62 3.05
C MET A 1 -20.38 -8.18 4.17
N THR A 2 -19.06 -8.29 4.04
CA THR A 2 -18.13 -7.77 5.05
C THR A 2 -16.95 -7.13 4.34
N THR A 3 -16.58 -5.94 4.82
CA THR A 3 -15.49 -5.16 4.23
C THR A 3 -14.27 -5.20 5.14
N PHE A 4 -13.13 -5.55 4.58
CA PHE A 4 -11.84 -5.52 5.27
C PHE A 4 -11.05 -4.29 4.83
N LEU A 5 -10.53 -3.52 5.80
CA LEU A 5 -9.52 -2.50 5.51
C LEU A 5 -8.13 -3.15 5.58
N SER A 6 -7.37 -3.02 4.49
CA SER A 6 -6.09 -3.70 4.32
C SER A 6 -4.95 -2.72 4.03
N GLY A 7 -3.81 -2.94 4.66
CA GLY A 7 -2.53 -2.34 4.29
C GLY A 7 -1.38 -3.06 5.00
N GLY A 8 -0.20 -3.08 4.39
CA GLY A 8 0.90 -3.95 4.79
C GLY A 8 0.52 -5.43 4.76
N THR A 9 1.20 -6.23 5.61
CA THR A 9 1.10 -7.70 5.59
C THR A 9 0.13 -8.28 6.63
N GLY A 10 -0.36 -7.45 7.57
CA GLY A 10 -1.19 -7.88 8.70
C GLY A 10 -2.59 -8.33 8.28
N THR A 11 -3.34 -7.48 7.59
CA THR A 11 -4.67 -7.84 7.07
C THR A 11 -4.62 -9.01 6.08
N PRO A 12 -3.67 -9.10 5.11
CA PRO A 12 -3.51 -10.29 4.26
C PRO A 12 -3.38 -11.60 5.05
N LYS A 13 -2.60 -11.61 6.15
CA LYS A 13 -2.49 -12.77 7.04
C LYS A 13 -3.84 -13.15 7.67
N LEU A 14 -4.60 -12.17 8.14
CA LEU A 14 -5.94 -12.40 8.69
C LEU A 14 -6.90 -12.98 7.62
N LEU A 15 -6.84 -12.47 6.39
CA LEU A 15 -7.69 -12.92 5.28
C LEU A 15 -7.50 -14.40 4.97
N THR A 16 -6.30 -14.97 5.19
CA THR A 16 -6.07 -16.43 4.99
C THR A 16 -6.92 -17.33 5.89
N GLY A 17 -7.36 -16.82 7.04
CA GLY A 17 -8.27 -17.53 7.96
C GLY A 17 -9.71 -17.04 7.91
N ALA A 18 -9.98 -15.93 7.21
CA ALA A 18 -11.28 -15.26 7.22
C ALA A 18 -12.39 -16.12 6.59
N ASP A 19 -12.06 -16.95 5.60
CA ASP A 19 -13.03 -17.81 4.88
C ASP A 19 -13.73 -18.83 5.79
N ALA A 20 -13.16 -19.12 6.97
CA ALA A 20 -13.80 -19.98 7.96
C ALA A 20 -15.00 -19.30 8.66
N ALA A 21 -15.07 -17.97 8.62
CA ALA A 21 -16.08 -17.15 9.29
C ALA A 21 -16.93 -16.30 8.32
N PHE A 22 -16.38 -15.94 7.16
CA PHE A 22 -17.01 -15.08 6.17
C PHE A 22 -17.09 -15.80 4.82
N ASP A 23 -18.21 -15.66 4.11
CA ASP A 23 -18.35 -16.22 2.78
C ASP A 23 -17.44 -15.46 1.78
N PRO A 24 -16.52 -16.15 1.08
CA PRO A 24 -15.59 -15.53 0.13
C PRO A 24 -16.27 -14.60 -0.90
N GLY A 25 -17.41 -15.03 -1.46
CA GLY A 25 -18.16 -14.27 -2.47
C GLY A 25 -18.86 -13.02 -1.91
N SER A 26 -18.83 -12.84 -0.59
CA SER A 26 -19.43 -11.71 0.13
C SER A 26 -18.39 -10.86 0.86
N THR A 27 -17.10 -11.08 0.58
CA THR A 27 -15.97 -10.39 1.21
C THR A 27 -15.37 -9.37 0.24
N THR A 28 -15.34 -8.11 0.67
CA THR A 28 -14.67 -7.01 -0.05
C THR A 28 -13.43 -6.58 0.71
N VAL A 29 -12.35 -6.26 0.00
CA VAL A 29 -11.17 -5.59 0.59
C VAL A 29 -11.04 -4.19 0.02
N VAL A 30 -10.89 -3.20 0.89
CA VAL A 30 -10.44 -1.86 0.54
C VAL A 30 -8.98 -1.74 0.98
N ALA A 31 -8.08 -1.62 0.01
CA ALA A 31 -6.64 -1.58 0.23
C ALA A 31 -6.10 -0.15 0.26
N ASN A 32 -5.13 0.10 1.12
CA ASN A 32 -4.42 1.36 1.24
C ASN A 32 -3.69 1.70 -0.08
N THR A 33 -3.69 2.97 -0.48
CA THR A 33 -2.90 3.48 -1.62
C THR A 33 -1.97 4.61 -1.22
N GLY A 34 -1.81 4.86 0.09
CA GLY A 34 -0.87 5.82 0.66
C GLY A 34 0.59 5.47 0.36
N ASP A 35 0.86 4.18 0.15
CA ASP A 35 2.20 3.63 -0.01
C ASP A 35 2.56 3.34 -1.48
N ASP A 36 1.65 3.64 -2.40
CA ASP A 36 1.85 3.54 -3.84
C ASP A 36 3.01 4.42 -4.31
N VAL A 37 3.78 3.96 -5.30
CA VAL A 37 4.86 4.75 -5.90
C VAL A 37 4.87 4.62 -7.42
N GLU A 38 5.38 5.63 -8.11
CA GLU A 38 5.85 5.46 -9.49
C GLU A 38 7.35 5.17 -9.45
N LEU A 39 7.77 3.97 -9.87
CA LEU A 39 9.17 3.58 -9.97
C LEU A 39 9.50 3.32 -11.45
N GLY A 40 10.36 4.15 -12.04
CA GLY A 40 10.72 4.01 -13.46
C GLY A 40 9.57 4.27 -14.44
N GLY A 41 8.54 4.98 -14.01
CA GLY A 41 7.33 5.20 -14.81
C GLY A 41 6.25 4.13 -14.62
N HIS A 42 6.50 3.10 -13.79
CA HIS A 42 5.52 2.06 -13.47
C HIS A 42 4.88 2.34 -12.12
N LEU A 43 3.54 2.28 -12.06
CA LEU A 43 2.79 2.41 -10.82
C LEU A 43 2.81 1.09 -10.05
N VAL A 44 3.41 1.12 -8.87
CA VAL A 44 3.49 0.04 -7.89
C VAL A 44 2.48 0.33 -6.79
N CYS A 45 1.62 -0.63 -6.46
CA CYS A 45 0.55 -0.47 -5.46
C CYS A 45 0.65 -1.58 -4.40
N PRO A 46 1.63 -1.55 -3.49
CA PRO A 46 2.06 -2.72 -2.71
C PRO A 46 0.94 -3.41 -1.92
N ASP A 47 0.05 -2.62 -1.32
CA ASP A 47 -1.02 -3.14 -0.47
C ASP A 47 -2.17 -3.74 -1.28
N VAL A 48 -2.45 -3.18 -2.46
CA VAL A 48 -3.37 -3.75 -3.45
C VAL A 48 -2.77 -5.04 -4.01
N ASP A 49 -1.51 -4.99 -4.44
CA ASP A 49 -0.81 -6.10 -5.06
C ASP A 49 -0.69 -7.30 -4.12
N THR A 50 -0.39 -7.07 -2.84
CA THR A 50 -0.33 -8.14 -1.83
C THR A 50 -1.67 -8.89 -1.70
N VAL A 51 -2.80 -8.18 -1.70
CA VAL A 51 -4.13 -8.81 -1.63
C VAL A 51 -4.48 -9.51 -2.93
N LEU A 52 -4.16 -8.87 -4.07
CA LEU A 52 -4.35 -9.44 -5.40
C LEU A 52 -3.62 -10.78 -5.53
N PHE A 53 -2.33 -10.81 -5.19
CA PHE A 53 -1.51 -12.02 -5.26
C PHE A 53 -1.95 -13.07 -4.25
N LEU A 54 -2.42 -12.66 -3.06
CA LEU A 54 -2.96 -13.60 -2.08
C LEU A 54 -4.16 -14.34 -2.64
N TRP A 55 -5.11 -13.63 -3.24
CA TRP A 55 -6.33 -14.22 -3.78
C TRP A 55 -6.14 -14.93 -5.11
N ALA A 56 -5.10 -14.59 -5.87
CA ALA A 56 -4.67 -15.30 -7.07
C ALA A 56 -3.85 -16.57 -6.77
N ASP A 57 -3.55 -16.87 -5.50
CA ASP A 57 -2.65 -17.95 -5.07
C ASP A 57 -1.23 -17.81 -5.67
N LEU A 58 -0.75 -16.56 -5.77
CA LEU A 58 0.56 -16.19 -6.30
C LEU A 58 1.48 -15.55 -5.27
N LEU A 59 0.97 -15.11 -4.11
CA LEU A 59 1.75 -14.36 -3.12
C LEU A 59 2.91 -15.18 -2.55
N ASP A 60 4.11 -14.60 -2.51
CA ASP A 60 5.21 -15.12 -1.70
C ASP A 60 4.85 -15.04 -0.20
N ARG A 61 4.63 -16.20 0.43
CA ARG A 61 4.24 -16.30 1.85
C ARG A 61 5.42 -16.32 2.83
N GLU A 62 6.66 -16.36 2.35
CA GLU A 62 7.85 -16.14 3.17
C GLU A 62 7.99 -14.66 3.50
N THR A 63 7.94 -13.82 2.47
CA THR A 63 8.13 -12.37 2.60
C THR A 63 6.82 -11.60 2.83
N TRP A 64 5.69 -12.15 2.39
CA TRP A 64 4.35 -11.52 2.37
C TRP A 64 4.22 -10.31 1.45
N TRP A 65 5.04 -10.25 0.41
CA TRP A 65 4.94 -9.29 -0.69
C TRP A 65 5.58 -9.89 -1.95
N GLY A 66 5.19 -9.43 -3.14
CA GLY A 66 5.68 -10.01 -4.40
C GLY A 66 5.10 -11.40 -4.68
N ILE A 67 5.59 -12.03 -5.75
CA ILE A 67 5.08 -13.29 -6.28
C ILE A 67 6.04 -14.45 -5.92
N GLU A 68 5.49 -15.58 -5.51
CA GLU A 68 6.25 -16.80 -5.18
C GLU A 68 7.02 -17.29 -6.42
N ASP A 69 8.30 -17.63 -6.22
CA ASP A 69 9.22 -18.10 -7.27
C ASP A 69 9.37 -17.15 -8.48
N ASP A 70 9.08 -15.84 -8.31
CA ASP A 70 9.28 -14.85 -9.37
C ASP A 70 10.77 -14.67 -9.70
N THR A 71 11.08 -14.50 -10.98
CA THR A 71 12.44 -14.12 -11.40
C THR A 71 12.60 -12.61 -11.23
N ALA A 72 13.85 -12.12 -11.19
CA ALA A 72 14.11 -10.70 -11.02
C ALA A 72 15.22 -10.20 -11.97
N GLU A 73 15.31 -10.78 -13.17
CA GLU A 73 16.41 -10.54 -14.10
C GLU A 73 16.48 -9.06 -14.50
N THR A 74 15.33 -8.41 -14.71
CA THR A 74 15.29 -6.97 -15.01
C THR A 74 15.81 -6.13 -13.85
N HIS A 75 15.41 -6.47 -12.63
CA HIS A 75 15.84 -5.79 -11.41
C HIS A 75 17.35 -5.93 -11.19
N ASP A 76 17.86 -7.15 -11.29
CA ASP A 76 19.27 -7.47 -11.10
C ASP A 76 20.13 -6.74 -12.14
N HIS A 77 19.75 -6.77 -13.42
CA HIS A 77 20.46 -6.02 -14.46
C HIS A 77 20.39 -4.50 -14.26
N LEU A 78 19.29 -3.93 -13.74
CA LEU A 78 19.23 -2.51 -13.41
C LEU A 78 20.22 -2.12 -12.30
N ARG A 79 20.44 -3.02 -11.34
CA ARG A 79 21.44 -2.84 -10.28
C ARG A 79 22.87 -2.96 -10.81
N GLU A 80 23.14 -3.97 -11.65
CA GLU A 80 24.43 -4.13 -12.33
C GLU A 80 24.77 -2.90 -13.19
N MET A 81 23.80 -2.37 -13.95
CA MET A 81 23.99 -1.18 -14.76
C MET A 81 24.26 0.07 -13.91
N ALA A 82 23.58 0.21 -12.76
CA ALA A 82 23.85 1.30 -11.83
C ALA A 82 25.28 1.21 -11.28
N GLU A 83 25.72 0.02 -10.84
CA GLU A 83 27.09 -0.21 -10.37
C GLU A 83 28.13 0.09 -11.45
N ALA A 84 27.94 -0.46 -12.67
CA ALA A 84 28.84 -0.24 -13.80
C ALA A 84 28.95 1.24 -14.19
N ALA A 85 27.87 2.02 -13.99
CA ALA A 85 27.84 3.45 -14.24
C ALA A 85 28.32 4.31 -13.03
N GLY A 86 28.68 3.70 -11.90
CA GLY A 86 29.06 4.41 -10.68
C GLY A 86 27.90 5.17 -10.02
N LEU A 87 26.69 4.66 -10.16
CA LEU A 87 25.44 5.26 -9.67
C LEU A 87 24.96 4.53 -8.41
N SER A 88 24.36 5.27 -7.47
CA SER A 88 23.70 4.70 -6.29
C SER A 88 22.45 3.91 -6.68
N THR A 89 22.22 2.78 -6.00
CA THR A 89 21.01 1.95 -6.04
C THR A 89 19.97 2.33 -4.97
N GLY A 90 20.23 3.39 -4.21
CA GLY A 90 19.27 3.91 -3.25
C GLY A 90 18.08 4.63 -3.93
N PRO A 91 17.11 5.12 -3.13
CA PRO A 91 15.95 5.83 -3.65
C PRO A 91 16.36 7.13 -4.32
N ARG A 92 15.74 7.42 -5.46
CA ARG A 92 16.06 8.58 -6.31
C ARG A 92 14.79 9.25 -6.80
N TYR A 93 14.34 10.29 -6.12
CA TYR A 93 13.21 11.09 -6.59
C TYR A 93 13.50 11.72 -7.95
N LEU A 94 12.48 11.76 -8.79
CA LEU A 94 12.48 12.69 -9.92
C LEU A 94 12.49 14.15 -9.42
N PRO A 95 12.95 15.12 -10.23
CA PRO A 95 12.99 16.53 -9.84
C PRO A 95 11.64 17.04 -9.32
N ALA A 96 11.66 18.07 -8.47
CA ALA A 96 10.45 18.60 -7.84
C ALA A 96 9.33 18.99 -8.82
N ALA A 97 9.68 19.50 -10.01
CA ALA A 97 8.71 19.81 -11.06
C ALA A 97 8.01 18.55 -11.63
N GLU A 98 8.70 17.43 -11.64
CA GLU A 98 8.15 16.15 -12.09
C GLU A 98 7.26 15.51 -11.03
N GLN A 99 7.49 15.76 -9.74
CA GLN A 99 6.68 15.19 -8.66
C GLN A 99 5.19 15.55 -8.75
N THR A 100 4.81 16.60 -9.47
CA THR A 100 3.40 16.97 -9.68
C THR A 100 2.95 17.00 -11.14
N ALA A 101 3.91 16.90 -12.07
CA ALA A 101 3.66 16.76 -13.51
C ALA A 101 3.40 15.30 -13.89
N GLY A 102 2.86 15.08 -15.10
CA GLY A 102 2.61 13.74 -15.61
C GLY A 102 1.40 13.06 -14.98
N ARG A 103 1.56 11.79 -14.58
CA ARG A 103 0.48 10.95 -14.06
C ARG A 103 -0.04 11.50 -12.73
N ARG A 104 -1.33 11.86 -12.70
CA ARG A 104 -1.99 12.41 -11.50
C ARG A 104 -1.88 11.49 -10.29
N LEU A 105 -2.09 10.18 -10.49
CA LEU A 105 -1.98 9.17 -9.43
C LEU A 105 -0.57 9.05 -8.85
N ALA A 106 0.48 9.46 -9.55
CA ALA A 106 1.86 9.33 -9.09
C ALA A 106 2.38 10.57 -8.33
N ARG A 107 1.51 11.52 -7.99
CA ARG A 107 1.95 12.78 -7.38
C ARG A 107 2.69 12.55 -6.06
N TRP A 108 3.81 13.26 -5.90
CA TRP A 108 4.70 13.29 -4.74
C TRP A 108 5.47 12.00 -4.43
N ARG A 109 5.38 10.99 -5.31
CA ARG A 109 5.92 9.64 -5.08
C ARG A 109 6.58 9.04 -6.32
N ARG A 110 7.29 9.89 -7.10
CA ARG A 110 7.95 9.49 -8.35
C ARG A 110 9.44 9.25 -8.18
N PHE A 111 9.88 8.06 -8.49
CA PHE A 111 11.26 7.59 -8.39
C PHE A 111 11.80 7.15 -9.73
N SER A 112 13.10 7.37 -9.94
CA SER A 112 13.85 6.77 -11.02
C SER A 112 14.00 5.26 -10.80
N ALA A 113 13.95 4.47 -11.88
CA ALA A 113 14.29 3.04 -11.83
C ALA A 113 15.80 2.75 -11.76
N VAL A 114 16.68 3.76 -11.77
CA VAL A 114 18.13 3.49 -11.73
C VAL A 114 18.49 2.79 -10.42
N GLY A 115 18.89 1.53 -10.56
CA GLY A 115 19.30 0.66 -9.46
C GLY A 115 18.17 0.17 -8.57
N GLU A 116 16.90 0.40 -8.95
CA GLU A 116 15.67 -0.03 -8.26
C GLU A 116 15.85 -0.35 -6.77
N PHE A 117 15.56 0.63 -5.91
CA PHE A 117 15.75 0.46 -4.47
C PHE A 117 14.76 -0.52 -3.84
N MET A 118 13.67 -0.86 -4.55
CA MET A 118 12.70 -1.89 -4.19
C MET A 118 12.91 -3.09 -5.10
N HIS A 119 12.85 -4.29 -4.54
CA HIS A 119 12.86 -5.52 -5.34
C HIS A 119 11.55 -5.61 -6.13
N ILE A 120 11.66 -5.78 -7.45
CA ILE A 120 10.53 -5.92 -8.37
C ILE A 120 10.79 -7.15 -9.24
N GLY A 121 10.01 -8.21 -9.03
CA GLY A 121 10.06 -9.42 -9.84
C GLY A 121 9.58 -9.17 -11.27
N ASP A 122 9.86 -10.10 -12.19
CA ASP A 122 9.55 -9.96 -13.60
C ASP A 122 8.04 -10.15 -13.86
N TYR A 123 7.38 -11.08 -13.16
CA TYR A 123 5.92 -11.20 -13.21
C TYR A 123 5.24 -10.05 -12.46
N ASP A 124 5.74 -9.68 -11.28
CA ASP A 124 5.28 -8.51 -10.54
C ASP A 124 5.33 -7.22 -11.40
N ARG A 125 6.42 -7.03 -12.14
CA ARG A 125 6.56 -5.96 -13.14
C ARG A 125 5.50 -6.01 -14.24
N ALA A 126 5.07 -7.19 -14.69
CA ALA A 126 4.03 -7.32 -15.69
C ALA A 126 2.67 -6.78 -15.18
N VAL A 127 2.38 -6.97 -13.89
CA VAL A 127 1.20 -6.43 -13.21
C VAL A 127 1.30 -4.90 -13.16
N HIS A 128 2.45 -4.35 -12.74
CA HIS A 128 2.70 -2.91 -12.72
C HIS A 128 2.55 -2.26 -14.11
N LEU A 129 3.13 -2.89 -15.15
CA LEU A 129 3.04 -2.43 -16.53
C LEU A 129 1.60 -2.42 -17.04
N THR A 130 0.85 -3.50 -16.76
CA THR A 130 -0.55 -3.62 -17.18
C THR A 130 -1.42 -2.54 -16.52
N ARG A 131 -1.30 -2.38 -15.19
CA ARG A 131 -1.97 -1.30 -14.45
C ARG A 131 -1.64 0.08 -15.01
N THR A 132 -0.35 0.33 -15.20
CA THR A 132 0.14 1.62 -15.70
C THR A 132 -0.41 1.91 -17.10
N GLY A 133 -0.39 0.91 -17.98
CA GLY A 133 -0.93 1.01 -19.34
C GLY A 133 -2.42 1.35 -19.34
N LEU A 134 -3.22 0.66 -18.54
CA LEU A 134 -4.66 0.96 -18.41
C LEU A 134 -4.91 2.39 -17.92
N ILE A 135 -4.14 2.85 -16.93
CA ILE A 135 -4.25 4.23 -16.44
C ILE A 135 -3.85 5.24 -17.53
N ASP A 136 -2.83 4.93 -18.33
CA ASP A 136 -2.44 5.75 -19.50
C ASP A 136 -3.51 5.78 -20.60
N GLU A 137 -4.29 4.70 -20.73
CA GLU A 137 -5.44 4.61 -21.63
C GLU A 137 -6.68 5.36 -21.10
N GLY A 138 -6.63 5.85 -19.85
CA GLY A 138 -7.66 6.69 -19.24
C GLY A 138 -8.54 5.96 -18.23
N HIS A 139 -8.21 4.72 -17.88
CA HIS A 139 -8.90 3.99 -16.81
C HIS A 139 -8.56 4.54 -15.43
N THR A 140 -9.47 4.37 -14.48
CA THR A 140 -9.19 4.67 -13.07
C THR A 140 -8.35 3.56 -12.42
N LEU A 141 -7.84 3.80 -11.21
CA LEU A 141 -7.11 2.76 -10.48
C LEU A 141 -8.04 1.60 -10.11
N THR A 142 -9.28 1.90 -9.73
CA THR A 142 -10.33 0.91 -9.46
C THR A 142 -10.60 0.03 -10.68
N GLU A 143 -10.77 0.62 -11.87
CA GLU A 143 -10.98 -0.14 -13.11
C GLU A 143 -9.75 -0.99 -13.50
N ALA A 144 -8.54 -0.45 -13.29
CA ALA A 144 -7.32 -1.20 -13.55
C ALA A 144 -7.13 -2.38 -12.60
N ILE A 145 -7.53 -2.24 -11.33
CA ILE A 145 -7.51 -3.33 -10.34
C ILE A 145 -8.54 -4.40 -10.69
N ASP A 146 -9.75 -4.00 -11.09
CA ASP A 146 -10.81 -4.92 -11.54
C ASP A 146 -10.35 -5.76 -12.74
N ALA A 147 -9.75 -5.12 -13.75
CA ALA A 147 -9.20 -5.82 -14.91
C ALA A 147 -8.06 -6.81 -14.54
N LEU A 148 -7.23 -6.49 -13.54
CA LEU A 148 -6.20 -7.38 -13.03
C LEU A 148 -6.80 -8.56 -12.23
N CYS A 149 -7.84 -8.31 -11.44
CA CYS A 149 -8.56 -9.36 -10.73
C CYS A 149 -9.15 -10.37 -11.74
N ASP A 150 -9.82 -9.88 -12.78
CA ASP A 150 -10.36 -10.69 -13.87
C ASP A 150 -9.27 -11.51 -14.57
N ALA A 151 -8.14 -10.88 -14.89
CA ALA A 151 -7.03 -11.53 -15.58
C ALA A 151 -6.37 -12.64 -14.74
N LEU A 152 -6.38 -12.51 -13.42
CA LEU A 152 -5.81 -13.47 -12.47
C LEU A 152 -6.85 -14.44 -11.89
N GLY A 153 -8.12 -14.36 -12.30
CA GLY A 153 -9.19 -15.24 -11.81
C GLY A 153 -9.61 -14.98 -10.36
N VAL A 154 -9.43 -13.76 -9.87
CA VAL A 154 -9.86 -13.35 -8.53
C VAL A 154 -11.35 -13.01 -8.57
N GLU A 155 -12.18 -13.85 -7.94
CA GLU A 155 -13.65 -13.69 -7.92
C GLU A 155 -14.16 -12.72 -6.84
N ARG A 156 -13.26 -12.20 -5.98
CA ARG A 156 -13.59 -11.33 -4.85
C ARG A 156 -13.37 -9.86 -5.21
N THR A 157 -14.07 -8.97 -4.51
CA THR A 157 -13.96 -7.53 -4.75
C THR A 157 -12.74 -6.95 -4.05
N LEU A 158 -11.78 -6.45 -4.83
CA LEU A 158 -10.62 -5.68 -4.36
C LEU A 158 -10.73 -4.24 -4.85
N LEU A 159 -10.73 -3.29 -3.92
CA LEU A 159 -10.85 -1.86 -4.20
C LEU A 159 -9.62 -1.10 -3.66
N PRO A 160 -9.13 -0.07 -4.37
CA PRO A 160 -8.22 0.90 -3.76
C PRO A 160 -9.02 1.80 -2.81
N MET A 161 -8.39 2.37 -1.78
CA MET A 161 -9.07 3.33 -0.90
C MET A 161 -9.59 4.58 -1.64
N SER A 162 -8.94 4.94 -2.74
CA SER A 162 -9.31 6.08 -3.60
C SER A 162 -8.68 5.95 -4.99
N ASP A 163 -9.31 6.57 -5.99
CA ASP A 163 -8.71 6.83 -7.32
C ASP A 163 -7.88 8.13 -7.34
N ASP A 164 -7.75 8.81 -6.20
CA ASP A 164 -6.98 10.04 -6.01
C ASP A 164 -5.61 9.75 -5.38
N PRO A 165 -4.58 10.57 -5.70
CA PRO A 165 -3.26 10.40 -5.13
C PRO A 165 -3.25 10.80 -3.65
N VAL A 166 -2.89 9.86 -2.78
CA VAL A 166 -2.52 10.10 -1.38
C VAL A 166 -1.13 9.52 -1.13
N ALA A 167 -0.19 10.29 -0.58
CA ALA A 167 1.18 9.82 -0.33
C ALA A 167 1.52 9.88 1.16
N SER A 168 1.95 8.75 1.72
CA SER A 168 2.50 8.63 3.08
C SER A 168 3.91 9.23 3.12
N ILE A 169 4.06 10.41 3.73
CA ILE A 169 5.34 11.12 3.88
C ILE A 169 5.77 11.10 5.34
N VAL A 170 6.92 10.51 5.60
CA VAL A 170 7.59 10.49 6.91
C VAL A 170 8.54 11.68 6.99
N HIS A 171 8.31 12.57 7.95
CA HIS A 171 9.20 13.70 8.22
C HIS A 171 10.29 13.26 9.19
N THR A 172 11.54 13.51 8.81
CA THR A 172 12.74 13.14 9.57
C THR A 172 13.67 14.37 9.69
N PRO A 173 14.67 14.35 10.59
CA PRO A 173 15.66 15.43 10.67
C PRO A 173 16.46 15.64 9.36
N GLU A 174 16.51 14.63 8.48
CA GLU A 174 17.17 14.70 7.17
C GLU A 174 16.26 15.27 6.06
N GLY A 175 14.98 15.52 6.38
CA GLY A 175 13.94 15.98 5.46
C GLY A 175 12.81 14.97 5.27
N PRO A 176 11.78 15.35 4.48
CA PRO A 176 10.64 14.49 4.17
C PRO A 176 11.05 13.34 3.24
N GLN A 177 10.59 12.14 3.56
CA GLN A 177 10.81 10.90 2.80
C GLN A 177 9.47 10.22 2.55
N HIS A 178 9.23 9.69 1.36
CA HIS A 178 8.12 8.77 1.12
C HIS A 178 8.29 7.52 2.00
N PHE A 179 7.19 6.92 2.45
CA PHE A 179 7.22 5.74 3.32
C PHE A 179 8.09 4.60 2.76
N GLN A 180 8.02 4.33 1.45
CA GLN A 180 8.87 3.33 0.79
C GLN A 180 10.38 3.62 0.89
N GLU A 181 10.81 4.89 0.82
CA GLU A 181 12.22 5.21 1.08
C GLU A 181 12.56 4.97 2.56
N TRP A 182 11.74 5.50 3.47
CA TRP A 182 12.02 5.43 4.90
C TRP A 182 12.07 3.98 5.40
N TRP A 183 11.12 3.14 4.97
CA TRP A 183 11.00 1.76 5.40
C TRP A 183 11.84 0.80 4.56
N VAL A 184 11.62 0.74 3.23
CA VAL A 184 12.26 -0.29 2.39
C VAL A 184 13.73 0.02 2.14
N ALA A 185 14.09 1.25 1.81
CA ALA A 185 15.49 1.59 1.53
C ALA A 185 16.33 1.84 2.78
N ARG A 186 15.72 2.36 3.86
CA ARG A 186 16.42 2.81 5.06
C ARG A 186 16.10 2.01 6.32
N GLY A 187 15.31 0.92 6.20
CA GLY A 187 15.02 0.01 7.31
C GLY A 187 14.20 0.60 8.45
N GLY A 188 13.62 1.79 8.27
CA GLY A 188 12.99 2.54 9.37
C GLY A 188 13.97 3.13 10.38
N ASP A 189 15.27 3.17 10.07
CA ASP A 189 16.32 3.68 10.96
C ASP A 189 16.23 5.20 11.23
N PRO A 190 15.88 6.06 10.24
CA PRO A 190 15.81 7.49 10.49
C PRO A 190 14.73 7.84 11.54
N PRO A 191 15.03 8.70 12.53
CA PRO A 191 14.04 9.14 13.51
C PRO A 191 12.84 9.81 12.84
N VAL A 192 11.65 9.53 13.35
CA VAL A 192 10.39 10.09 12.85
C VAL A 192 9.98 11.29 13.69
N GLU A 193 9.76 12.43 13.04
CA GLU A 193 9.26 13.67 13.67
C GLU A 193 7.74 13.82 13.52
N SER A 194 7.20 13.40 12.37
CA SER A 194 5.75 13.36 12.10
C SER A 194 5.46 12.54 10.83
N VAL A 195 4.19 12.21 10.61
CA VAL A 195 3.70 11.55 9.39
C VAL A 195 2.63 12.44 8.74
N GLU A 196 2.75 12.68 7.44
CA GLU A 196 1.85 13.47 6.60
C GLU A 196 1.20 12.55 5.55
N PHE A 197 -0.12 12.66 5.36
CA PHE A 197 -0.83 11.99 4.26
C PHE A 197 -1.14 13.02 3.17
N ARG A 198 -0.14 13.29 2.34
CA ARG A 198 -0.22 14.38 1.37
C ARG A 198 -1.28 14.11 0.31
N GLY A 199 -2.21 15.04 0.12
CA GLY A 199 -3.29 14.95 -0.86
C GLY A 199 -4.56 14.28 -0.34
N ALA A 200 -4.56 13.79 0.91
CA ALA A 200 -5.74 13.16 1.51
C ALA A 200 -6.93 14.15 1.62
N GLU A 201 -6.65 15.43 1.80
CA GLU A 201 -7.65 16.51 1.88
C GLU A 201 -8.40 16.77 0.56
N ASP A 202 -7.80 16.38 -0.58
CA ASP A 202 -8.38 16.52 -1.92
C ASP A 202 -8.87 15.18 -2.49
N ALA A 203 -8.65 14.07 -1.75
CA ALA A 203 -9.02 12.72 -2.14
C ALA A 203 -10.41 12.35 -1.63
N ALA A 204 -11.06 11.39 -2.29
CA ALA A 204 -12.31 10.83 -1.80
C ALA A 204 -12.41 9.31 -2.09
N PRO A 205 -13.17 8.55 -1.28
CA PRO A 205 -13.48 7.17 -1.63
C PRO A 205 -14.30 7.13 -2.93
N THR A 206 -14.08 6.11 -3.76
CA THR A 206 -14.92 5.92 -4.96
C THR A 206 -16.34 5.54 -4.56
N ALA A 207 -17.29 5.54 -5.51
CA ALA A 207 -18.65 5.07 -5.23
C ALA A 207 -18.64 3.61 -4.72
N ALA A 208 -17.84 2.74 -5.35
CA ALA A 208 -17.68 1.35 -4.93
C ALA A 208 -17.12 1.22 -3.50
N VAL A 209 -16.16 2.08 -3.12
CA VAL A 209 -15.63 2.09 -1.74
C VAL A 209 -16.70 2.53 -0.75
N ARG A 210 -17.50 3.56 -1.06
CA ARG A 210 -18.60 3.99 -0.17
C ARG A 210 -19.63 2.89 0.00
N ASP A 211 -20.05 2.26 -1.09
CA ASP A 211 -21.00 1.14 -1.06
C ASP A 211 -20.45 -0.03 -0.20
N ALA A 212 -19.14 -0.31 -0.29
CA ALA A 212 -18.50 -1.33 0.54
C ALA A 212 -18.44 -0.93 2.03
N LEU A 213 -18.30 0.35 2.36
CA LEU A 213 -18.24 0.83 3.74
C LEU A 213 -19.62 0.89 4.43
N ASP A 214 -20.72 0.71 3.69
CA ASP A 214 -22.06 0.53 4.28
C ASP A 214 -22.24 -0.84 4.94
N ASP A 215 -21.41 -1.83 4.59
CA ASP A 215 -21.35 -3.14 5.25
C ASP A 215 -20.54 -3.08 6.56
N PRO A 216 -20.69 -4.07 7.48
CA PRO A 216 -19.81 -4.19 8.63
C PRO A 216 -18.34 -4.26 8.24
N VAL A 217 -17.49 -3.52 8.96
CA VAL A 217 -16.07 -3.35 8.65
C VAL A 217 -15.19 -4.09 9.65
N VAL A 218 -14.19 -4.80 9.12
CA VAL A 218 -13.08 -5.36 9.89
C VAL A 218 -11.80 -4.60 9.54
N ILE A 219 -11.19 -3.95 10.53
CA ILE A 219 -9.84 -3.39 10.41
C ILE A 219 -8.88 -4.49 10.84
N GLY A 220 -8.09 -5.01 9.90
CA GLY A 220 -7.11 -6.06 10.20
C GLY A 220 -5.94 -5.56 11.07
N PRO A 221 -5.06 -6.47 11.53
CA PRO A 221 -3.92 -6.16 12.42
C PRO A 221 -2.78 -5.49 11.67
N SER A 222 -3.07 -4.36 11.06
CA SER A 222 -2.18 -3.58 10.20
C SER A 222 -1.67 -2.34 10.94
N ASN A 223 -0.70 -1.63 10.36
CA ASN A 223 -0.14 -0.45 11.01
C ASN A 223 -1.22 0.66 11.13
N PRO A 224 -1.59 1.11 12.34
CA PRO A 224 -2.64 2.10 12.51
C PRO A 224 -2.24 3.48 11.94
N VAL A 225 -0.93 3.75 11.85
CA VAL A 225 -0.40 5.02 11.33
C VAL A 225 -0.32 5.02 9.81
N THR A 226 0.43 4.10 9.20
CA THR A 226 0.68 4.19 7.74
C THR A 226 -0.16 3.25 6.89
N SER A 227 -0.80 2.22 7.45
CA SER A 227 -1.70 1.34 6.69
C SER A 227 -3.16 1.80 6.79
N ILE A 228 -3.62 2.19 7.98
CA ILE A 228 -5.00 2.66 8.20
C ILE A 228 -5.09 4.19 8.21
N GLY A 229 -4.06 4.88 8.70
CA GLY A 229 -4.05 6.34 8.78
C GLY A 229 -4.28 7.07 7.45
N PRO A 230 -3.73 6.64 6.29
CA PRO A 230 -4.06 7.26 5.02
C PRO A 230 -5.56 7.20 4.70
N MET A 231 -6.22 6.07 4.94
CA MET A 231 -7.67 5.93 4.75
C MET A 231 -8.43 6.87 5.69
N ALA A 232 -8.06 6.89 6.97
CA ALA A 232 -8.71 7.73 7.98
C ALA A 232 -8.50 9.25 7.75
N ALA A 233 -7.49 9.62 6.96
CA ALA A 233 -7.23 11.00 6.56
C ALA A 233 -8.04 11.45 5.34
N VAL A 234 -8.59 10.51 4.55
CA VAL A 234 -9.45 10.81 3.39
C VAL A 234 -10.88 11.11 3.86
N ASP A 235 -11.42 12.23 3.40
CA ASP A 235 -12.78 12.64 3.73
C ASP A 235 -13.82 11.60 3.26
N GLY A 236 -14.72 11.22 4.17
CA GLY A 236 -15.76 10.22 3.96
C GLY A 236 -15.49 8.86 4.62
N PHE A 237 -14.24 8.48 4.88
CA PHE A 237 -13.95 7.24 5.61
C PHE A 237 -14.44 7.31 7.06
N ARG A 238 -14.10 8.39 7.79
CA ARG A 238 -14.52 8.54 9.19
C ARG A 238 -16.05 8.50 9.35
N GLU A 239 -16.77 9.25 8.53
CA GLU A 239 -18.23 9.27 8.57
C GLU A 239 -18.84 7.89 8.27
N ALA A 240 -18.30 7.17 7.28
CA ALA A 240 -18.78 5.83 6.96
C ALA A 240 -18.52 4.84 8.11
N LEU A 241 -17.32 4.86 8.68
CA LEU A 241 -16.93 4.01 9.80
C LEU A 241 -17.73 4.31 11.08
N ASP A 242 -18.09 5.57 11.35
CA ASP A 242 -18.95 5.93 12.48
C ASP A 242 -20.40 5.43 12.31
N SER A 243 -20.82 5.13 11.08
CA SER A 243 -22.19 4.74 10.74
C SER A 243 -22.43 3.22 10.65
N THR A 244 -21.35 2.42 10.63
CA THR A 244 -21.39 0.96 10.46
C THR A 244 -20.76 0.24 11.67
N PRO A 245 -21.09 -1.04 11.94
CA PRO A 245 -20.35 -1.83 12.93
C PRO A 245 -18.88 -2.04 12.49
N VAL A 246 -17.95 -1.58 13.32
CA VAL A 246 -16.50 -1.74 13.09
C VAL A 246 -15.89 -2.66 14.14
N VAL A 247 -15.08 -3.63 13.69
CA VAL A 247 -14.23 -4.48 14.54
C VAL A 247 -12.78 -4.27 14.13
N ALA A 248 -11.95 -3.80 15.06
CA ALA A 248 -10.51 -3.71 14.85
C ALA A 248 -9.78 -4.86 15.54
N VAL A 249 -8.82 -5.46 14.82
CA VAL A 249 -7.90 -6.46 15.36
C VAL A 249 -6.57 -5.77 15.66
N SER A 250 -6.10 -5.85 16.89
CA SER A 250 -4.83 -5.22 17.29
C SER A 250 -3.65 -5.81 16.51
N PRO A 251 -2.71 -4.98 16.00
CA PRO A 251 -1.43 -5.44 15.47
C PRO A 251 -0.44 -5.86 16.57
N PHE A 252 -0.78 -5.68 17.86
CA PHE A 252 0.04 -6.07 19.00
C PHE A 252 -0.42 -7.41 19.58
N VAL A 253 0.56 -8.23 19.94
CA VAL A 253 0.39 -9.43 20.75
C VAL A 253 1.08 -9.15 22.09
N ASP A 254 0.29 -9.02 23.14
CA ASP A 254 0.74 -8.48 24.43
C ASP A 254 1.41 -7.10 24.24
N ASP A 255 2.72 -7.01 24.51
CA ASP A 255 3.52 -5.78 24.41
C ASP A 255 4.39 -5.72 23.13
N GLU A 256 4.27 -6.70 22.23
CA GLU A 256 5.08 -6.80 21.02
C GLU A 256 4.24 -6.55 19.76
N VAL A 257 4.78 -5.73 18.84
CA VAL A 257 4.19 -5.57 17.50
C VAL A 257 4.45 -6.84 16.69
N PHE A 258 3.41 -7.36 16.02
CA PHE A 258 3.53 -8.59 15.25
C PHE A 258 4.54 -8.47 14.08
N SER A 259 4.52 -7.34 13.36
CA SER A 259 5.49 -7.04 12.30
C SER A 259 5.48 -5.58 11.89
N GLY A 260 6.59 -5.10 11.31
CA GLY A 260 6.69 -3.78 10.72
C GLY A 260 6.85 -2.63 11.73
N PRO A 261 6.82 -1.38 11.26
CA PRO A 261 7.23 -0.21 12.04
C PRO A 261 6.14 0.38 12.94
N ALA A 262 5.06 -0.35 13.25
CA ALA A 262 3.89 0.24 13.92
C ALA A 262 4.24 0.85 15.29
N ALA A 263 5.02 0.14 16.11
CA ALA A 263 5.44 0.66 17.41
C ALA A 263 6.23 1.98 17.31
N THR A 264 7.21 2.04 16.41
CA THR A 264 8.01 3.25 16.15
C THR A 264 7.16 4.41 15.67
N LEU A 265 6.23 4.15 14.74
CA LEU A 265 5.39 5.20 14.17
C LEU A 265 4.32 5.69 15.14
N MET A 266 3.77 4.81 15.98
CA MET A 266 2.84 5.19 17.05
C MET A 266 3.52 6.09 18.07
N ASP A 267 4.69 5.69 18.59
CA ASP A 267 5.46 6.50 19.54
C ASP A 267 5.78 7.89 18.96
N ALA A 268 6.25 7.93 17.72
CA ALA A 268 6.58 9.17 17.03
C ALA A 268 5.37 10.07 16.75
N THR A 269 4.16 9.51 16.67
CA THR A 269 2.91 10.27 16.48
C THR A 269 2.15 10.52 17.79
N GLY A 270 2.76 10.21 18.93
CA GLY A 270 2.25 10.52 20.26
C GLY A 270 1.28 9.48 20.85
N TYR A 271 1.26 8.27 20.30
CA TYR A 271 0.45 7.15 20.77
C TYR A 271 1.32 6.10 21.46
N GLU A 272 0.81 5.50 22.53
CA GLU A 272 1.49 4.40 23.22
C GLU A 272 1.55 3.16 22.31
N PRO A 273 2.71 2.52 22.11
CA PRO A 273 2.86 1.29 21.32
C PRO A 273 2.22 0.05 22.00
N SER A 274 0.89 0.02 22.10
CA SER A 274 0.15 -1.05 22.73
C SER A 274 -1.24 -1.21 22.13
N THR A 275 -1.91 -2.33 22.40
CA THR A 275 -3.32 -2.52 22.03
C THR A 275 -4.22 -1.40 22.55
N ALA A 276 -3.92 -0.86 23.75
CA ALA A 276 -4.69 0.25 24.32
C ALA A 276 -4.42 1.59 23.61
N GLY A 277 -3.19 1.82 23.12
CA GLY A 277 -2.87 3.02 22.35
C GLY A 277 -3.39 3.00 20.91
N VAL A 278 -3.72 1.82 20.37
CA VAL A 278 -4.42 1.67 19.07
C VAL A 278 -5.91 2.04 19.17
N ALA A 279 -6.55 1.80 20.32
CA ALA A 279 -7.98 2.00 20.56
C ALA A 279 -8.35 3.46 20.88
#